data_AF-A0A7C4SKV8-F1
#
_entry.id   AF-A0A7C4SKV8-F1
#
_cell.length_a   1.000
_cell.length_b   1.000
_cell.length_c   1.000
_cell.angle_alpha   90.00
_cell.angle_beta   90.00
_cell.angle_gamma   90.00
#
_symmetry.space_group_name_H-M   'P 1'
#
loop_
_entity.id
_entity.type
_entity.pdbx_description
1 polymer ?
#
loop_
_entity_poly.entity_id
_entity_poly.type
_entity_poly.pdbx_seq_one_letter_code
_entity_poly.pdbx_strand_id
1 'polypeptide(L)'
;MWGWWAADPATPAQGGAPMQELLDRLESTLDDLRWAIAQVPADREGRRPPPALGDWSVRRILYHLWFYERYIALPQMRYALGLQGPLYPGDVPDEDQSWPREIPAATWLDRLAEVRRETLALVRSIPAEAWSRPVSGTIWGTRTLAWIVTKTLQHTYEHMTTILQIALFWEMAAAFEPRWEFE
;
A
#
# COMPACT_ATOMS: atom_id res chain seq x y z
N MET A 1 9.68 17.69 1.51
CA MET A 1 9.27 18.46 2.72
C MET A 1 7.97 17.83 3.19
N TRP A 2 8.03 16.90 4.15
CA TRP A 2 6.87 16.11 4.58
C TRP A 2 6.59 16.43 6.04
N GLY A 3 5.44 17.07 6.29
CA GLY A 3 4.97 17.41 7.62
C GLY A 3 3.47 17.15 7.72
N TRP A 4 3.03 16.90 8.96
CA TRP A 4 1.64 16.70 9.43
C TRP A 4 1.11 15.29 9.06
N TRP A 5 0.80 14.37 9.98
CA TRP A 5 0.10 14.47 11.28
C TRP A 5 0.54 13.35 12.23
N ALA A 6 0.94 13.71 13.46
CA ALA A 6 0.97 12.80 14.60
C ALA A 6 -0.24 13.12 15.48
N ALA A 7 -1.36 12.45 15.21
CA ALA A 7 -2.38 12.21 16.22
C ALA A 7 -2.26 10.73 16.58
N ASP A 8 -2.08 10.42 17.86
CA ASP A 8 -2.12 9.04 18.33
C ASP A 8 -3.51 8.46 18.02
N PRO A 9 -3.64 7.42 17.19
CA PRO A 9 -4.91 6.75 17.05
C PRO A 9 -5.25 6.07 18.38
N ALA A 10 -6.50 6.26 18.82
CA ALA A 10 -7.05 5.67 20.03
C ALA A 10 -6.71 4.17 20.15
N THR A 11 -6.36 3.75 21.36
CA THR A 11 -6.13 2.34 21.73
C THR A 11 -7.35 1.50 21.33
N PRO A 12 -7.23 0.50 20.44
CA PRO A 12 -8.35 -0.37 20.13
C PRO A 12 -8.70 -1.26 21.34
N ALA A 13 -10.00 -1.51 21.51
CA ALA A 13 -10.56 -2.32 22.57
C ALA A 13 -10.10 -3.79 22.51
N GLN A 14 -10.05 -4.41 23.70
CA GLN A 14 -9.62 -5.80 23.94
C GLN A 14 -10.56 -6.82 23.26
N GLY A 15 -10.00 -7.76 22.50
CA GLY A 15 -10.69 -8.94 21.96
C GLY A 15 -10.08 -9.46 20.65
N GLY A 16 -10.24 -10.75 20.32
CA GLY A 16 -9.75 -11.36 19.08
C GLY A 16 -10.58 -11.05 17.82
N ALA A 17 -11.83 -10.59 17.97
CA ALA A 17 -12.74 -10.27 16.86
C ALA A 17 -12.35 -9.03 16.02
N PRO A 18 -11.88 -7.90 16.61
CA PRO A 18 -11.37 -6.75 15.85
C PRO A 18 -10.18 -7.08 14.94
N MET A 19 -9.39 -8.09 15.30
CA MET A 19 -8.20 -8.45 14.53
C MET A 19 -8.54 -9.31 13.32
N GLN A 20 -9.45 -10.27 13.48
CA GLN A 20 -9.96 -11.03 12.35
C GLN A 20 -10.64 -10.09 11.34
N GLU A 21 -11.43 -9.12 11.81
CA GLU A 21 -12.04 -8.10 10.93
C GLU A 21 -10.97 -7.29 10.16
N LEU A 22 -9.88 -6.88 10.82
CA LEU A 22 -8.79 -6.18 10.16
C LEU A 22 -8.14 -7.03 9.06
N LEU A 23 -7.93 -8.32 9.32
CA LEU A 23 -7.37 -9.26 8.34
C LEU A 23 -8.32 -9.53 7.18
N ASP A 24 -9.61 -9.68 7.46
CA ASP A 24 -10.64 -9.89 6.44
C ASP A 24 -10.75 -8.65 5.53
N ARG A 25 -10.73 -7.44 6.11
CA ARG A 25 -10.69 -6.19 5.34
C ARG A 25 -9.42 -6.07 4.52
N LEU A 26 -8.27 -6.48 5.07
CA LEU A 26 -7.03 -6.49 4.31
C LEU A 26 -7.15 -7.48 3.15
N GLU A 27 -7.63 -8.69 3.35
CA GLU A 27 -7.83 -9.67 2.29
C GLU A 27 -8.79 -9.16 1.19
N SER A 28 -9.91 -8.54 1.58
CA SER A 28 -10.92 -8.03 0.63
C SER A 28 -10.38 -6.95 -0.29
N THR A 29 -9.40 -6.16 0.14
CA THR A 29 -8.84 -5.09 -0.71
C THR A 29 -8.22 -5.58 -2.02
N LEU A 30 -7.86 -6.87 -2.14
CA LEU A 30 -7.39 -7.42 -3.42
C LEU A 30 -8.51 -7.47 -4.47
N ASP A 31 -9.73 -7.82 -4.05
CA ASP A 31 -10.90 -7.83 -4.91
C ASP A 31 -11.34 -6.40 -5.24
N ASP A 32 -11.27 -5.49 -4.25
CA ASP A 32 -11.56 -4.07 -4.47
C ASP A 32 -10.58 -3.43 -5.46
N LEU A 33 -9.27 -3.73 -5.35
CA LEU A 33 -8.26 -3.31 -6.32
C LEU A 33 -8.54 -3.88 -7.70
N ARG A 34 -8.89 -5.17 -7.81
CA ARG A 34 -9.24 -5.79 -9.09
C ARG A 34 -10.41 -5.07 -9.74
N TRP A 35 -11.44 -4.76 -8.97
CA TRP A 35 -12.59 -3.99 -9.43
C TRP A 35 -12.20 -2.58 -9.89
N ALA A 36 -11.38 -1.87 -9.11
CA ALA A 36 -10.91 -0.52 -9.43
C ALA A 36 -10.09 -0.48 -10.73
N ILE A 37 -9.18 -1.44 -10.92
CA ILE A 37 -8.37 -1.57 -12.15
C ILE A 37 -9.27 -1.83 -13.36
N ALA A 38 -10.34 -2.64 -13.21
CA ALA A 38 -11.28 -2.90 -14.29
C ALA A 38 -12.06 -1.66 -14.75
N GLN A 39 -12.09 -0.58 -13.95
CA GLN A 39 -12.67 0.71 -14.35
C GLN A 39 -11.73 1.54 -15.22
N VAL A 40 -10.45 1.21 -15.29
CA VAL A 40 -9.44 1.97 -16.04
C VAL A 40 -9.44 1.53 -17.50
N PRO A 41 -9.63 2.45 -18.47
CA PRO A 41 -9.47 2.14 -19.88
C PRO A 41 -8.08 1.54 -20.19
N ALA A 42 -8.05 0.51 -21.04
CA ALA A 42 -6.84 -0.26 -21.31
C ALA A 42 -5.68 0.60 -21.85
N ASP A 43 -5.97 1.66 -22.59
CA ASP A 43 -4.95 2.57 -23.13
C ASP A 43 -4.35 3.49 -22.06
N ARG A 44 -4.98 3.65 -20.89
CA ARG A 44 -4.54 4.54 -19.80
C ARG A 44 -3.72 3.84 -18.72
N GLU A 45 -3.88 2.53 -18.56
CA GLU A 45 -3.26 1.72 -17.50
C GLU A 45 -1.74 1.98 -17.33
N GLY A 46 -1.01 2.03 -18.44
CA GLY A 46 0.44 2.29 -18.45
C GLY A 46 0.85 3.75 -18.63
N ARG A 47 -0.09 4.67 -18.88
CA ARG A 47 0.21 6.08 -19.15
C ARG A 47 0.27 6.88 -17.86
N ARG A 48 1.18 7.87 -17.82
CA ARG A 48 1.15 8.89 -16.77
C ARG A 48 -0.16 9.68 -16.91
N PRO A 49 -0.93 9.87 -15.82
CA PRO A 49 -2.17 10.63 -15.90
C PRO A 49 -1.89 12.15 -15.98
N PRO A 50 -2.92 12.97 -16.25
CA PRO A 50 -2.88 14.41 -16.00
C PRO A 50 -2.29 14.72 -14.61
N PRO A 51 -1.41 15.73 -14.43
CA PRO A 51 -0.75 16.00 -13.15
C PRO A 51 -1.70 16.22 -11.98
N ALA A 52 -2.92 16.71 -12.23
CA ALA A 52 -3.95 16.85 -11.20
C ALA A 52 -4.42 15.52 -10.59
N LEU A 53 -4.16 14.39 -11.25
CA LEU A 53 -4.46 13.03 -10.80
C LEU A 53 -3.21 12.27 -10.31
N GLY A 54 -2.05 12.95 -10.27
CA GLY A 54 -0.79 12.41 -9.78
C GLY A 54 0.25 12.14 -10.87
N ASP A 55 1.40 11.60 -10.44
CA ASP A 55 2.56 11.43 -11.31
C ASP A 55 2.77 9.99 -11.79
N TRP A 56 1.99 9.05 -11.26
CA TRP A 56 2.20 7.62 -11.47
C TRP A 56 1.06 7.01 -12.28
N SER A 57 1.43 6.16 -13.24
CA SER A 57 0.47 5.31 -13.93
C SER A 57 -0.09 4.25 -13.00
N VAL A 58 -1.22 3.64 -13.37
CA VAL A 58 -1.83 2.54 -12.60
C VAL A 58 -0.85 1.38 -12.41
N ARG A 59 -0.06 1.06 -13.45
CA ARG A 59 1.01 0.05 -13.34
C ARG A 59 2.05 0.41 -12.27
N ARG A 60 2.50 1.68 -12.22
CA ARG A 60 3.48 2.14 -11.21
C ARG A 60 2.90 2.09 -9.80
N ILE A 61 1.62 2.44 -9.64
CA ILE A 61 0.91 2.38 -8.36
C ILE A 61 0.85 0.94 -7.83
N LEU A 62 0.48 -0.04 -8.66
CA LEU A 62 0.40 -1.43 -8.21
C LEU A 62 1.76 -2.05 -7.90
N TYR A 63 2.78 -1.72 -8.69
CA TYR A 63 4.14 -2.10 -8.33
C TYR A 63 4.57 -1.47 -7.01
N HIS A 64 4.22 -0.21 -6.76
CA HIS A 64 4.51 0.45 -5.49
C HIS A 64 3.85 -0.26 -4.31
N LEU A 65 2.56 -0.64 -4.44
CA LEU A 65 1.88 -1.43 -3.42
C LEU A 65 2.58 -2.77 -3.16
N TRP A 66 2.90 -3.52 -4.22
CA TRP A 66 3.65 -4.77 -4.10
C TRP A 66 5.03 -4.56 -3.45
N PHE A 67 5.77 -3.55 -3.91
CA PHE A 67 7.11 -3.24 -3.43
C PHE A 67 7.09 -2.90 -1.94
N TYR A 68 6.18 -2.00 -1.55
CA TYR A 68 5.94 -1.64 -0.16
C TYR A 68 5.65 -2.86 0.70
N GLU A 69 4.71 -3.72 0.30
CA GLU A 69 4.39 -4.90 1.11
C GLU A 69 5.53 -5.90 1.17
N ARG A 70 6.22 -6.13 0.04
CA ARG A 70 7.28 -7.12 -0.07
C ARG A 70 8.52 -6.74 0.72
N TYR A 71 8.98 -5.50 0.58
CA TYR A 71 10.28 -5.05 1.09
C TYR A 71 10.17 -4.24 2.38
N ILE A 72 8.98 -3.77 2.74
CA ILE A 72 8.78 -2.92 3.90
C ILE A 72 7.79 -3.54 4.88
N ALA A 73 6.51 -3.65 4.53
CA ALA A 73 5.47 -4.00 5.50
C ALA A 73 5.65 -5.42 6.06
N LEU A 74 5.78 -6.44 5.21
CA LEU A 74 5.94 -7.83 5.65
C LEU A 74 7.23 -8.02 6.48
N PRO A 75 8.41 -7.50 6.05
CA PRO A 75 9.60 -7.48 6.91
C PRO A 75 9.35 -6.81 8.28
N GLN A 76 8.69 -5.66 8.32
CA GLN A 76 8.39 -4.98 9.60
C GLN A 76 7.46 -5.79 10.50
N MET A 77 6.50 -6.54 9.93
CA MET A 77 5.68 -7.48 10.69
C MET A 77 6.51 -8.63 11.27
N ARG A 78 7.42 -9.21 10.48
CA ARG A 78 8.36 -10.24 10.95
C ARG A 78 9.27 -9.70 12.06
N TYR A 79 9.75 -8.46 11.93
CA TYR A 79 10.55 -7.80 12.96
C TYR A 79 9.76 -7.61 14.26
N ALA A 80 8.51 -7.13 14.17
CA ALA A 80 7.64 -6.95 15.34
C ALA A 80 7.35 -8.27 16.08
N LEU A 81 7.35 -9.38 15.34
CA LEU A 81 7.20 -10.74 15.87
C LEU A 81 8.52 -11.37 16.36
N GLY A 82 9.66 -10.68 16.21
CA GLY A 82 10.98 -11.20 16.58
C GLY A 82 11.51 -12.30 15.64
N LEU A 83 10.95 -12.41 14.43
CA LEU A 83 11.30 -13.44 13.44
C LEU A 83 12.45 -12.99 12.51
N GLN A 84 12.83 -11.72 12.56
CA GLN A 84 13.97 -11.17 11.83
C GLN A 84 14.54 -9.95 12.57
N GLY A 85 15.72 -9.50 12.15
CA GLY A 85 16.33 -8.24 12.60
C GLY A 85 15.65 -6.99 12.02
N PRO A 86 16.05 -5.79 12.48
CA PRO A 86 15.56 -4.53 11.93
C PRO A 86 16.03 -4.37 10.48
N LEU A 87 15.31 -3.57 9.70
CA LEU A 87 15.77 -3.13 8.39
C LEU A 87 16.77 -1.98 8.56
N TYR A 88 17.91 -2.07 7.88
CA TYR A 88 18.93 -1.05 7.82
C TYR A 88 18.89 -0.27 6.50
N PRO A 89 19.47 0.94 6.44
CA PRO A 89 19.67 1.65 5.19
C PRO A 89 20.42 0.77 4.17
N GLY A 90 19.85 0.61 2.98
CA GLY A 90 20.39 -0.24 1.91
C GLY A 90 19.80 -1.65 1.84
N ASP A 91 19.06 -2.11 2.85
CA ASP A 91 18.38 -3.41 2.81
C ASP A 91 17.16 -3.40 1.88
N VAL A 92 16.53 -2.23 1.73
CA VAL A 92 15.43 -2.01 0.79
C VAL A 92 16.02 -1.52 -0.53
N PRO A 93 15.74 -2.19 -1.66
CA PRO A 93 16.19 -1.73 -2.97
C PRO A 93 15.69 -0.30 -3.27
N ASP A 94 16.39 0.41 -4.16
CA ASP A 94 15.84 1.66 -4.70
C ASP A 94 14.63 1.32 -5.59
N GLU A 95 13.45 1.76 -5.14
CA GLU A 95 12.19 1.41 -5.78
C GLU A 95 12.09 1.95 -7.21
N ASP A 96 12.52 3.20 -7.42
CA ASP A 96 12.45 3.89 -8.71
C ASP A 96 13.43 3.29 -9.72
N GLN A 97 14.63 2.92 -9.27
CA GLN A 97 15.61 2.21 -10.10
C GLN A 97 15.16 0.79 -10.44
N SER A 98 14.36 0.17 -9.58
CA SER A 98 13.89 -1.22 -9.74
C SER A 98 12.58 -1.35 -10.53
N TRP A 99 11.98 -0.24 -10.98
CA TRP A 99 10.66 -0.21 -11.62
C TRP A 99 10.65 -0.77 -13.07
N PRO A 100 10.03 -1.95 -13.34
CA PRO A 100 9.92 -2.52 -14.68
C PRO A 100 8.64 -2.01 -15.38
N ARG A 101 8.80 -1.04 -16.27
CA ARG A 101 7.70 -0.27 -16.90
C ARG A 101 6.77 -1.10 -17.79
N GLU A 102 7.29 -2.19 -18.33
CA GLU A 102 6.63 -3.07 -19.29
C GLU A 102 5.67 -4.08 -18.66
N ILE A 103 5.75 -4.30 -17.34
CA ILE A 103 4.92 -5.30 -16.66
C ILE A 103 3.47 -4.79 -16.49
N PRO A 104 2.44 -5.53 -16.98
CA PRO A 104 1.03 -5.14 -16.86
C PRO A 104 0.51 -5.03 -15.43
N ALA A 105 -0.59 -4.28 -15.22
CA ALA A 105 -1.18 -4.08 -13.89
C ALA A 105 -1.66 -5.41 -13.29
N ALA A 106 -2.27 -6.28 -14.11
CA ALA A 106 -2.74 -7.59 -13.66
C ALA A 106 -1.61 -8.45 -13.06
N THR A 107 -0.43 -8.46 -13.68
CA THR A 107 0.74 -9.19 -13.16
C THR A 107 1.20 -8.64 -11.81
N TRP A 108 1.14 -7.32 -11.61
CA TRP A 108 1.46 -6.72 -10.31
C TRP A 108 0.42 -7.04 -9.24
N LEU A 109 -0.87 -7.08 -9.61
CA LEU A 109 -1.93 -7.49 -8.71
C LEU A 109 -1.76 -8.95 -8.25
N ASP A 110 -1.38 -9.85 -9.15
CA ASP A 110 -1.11 -11.25 -8.81
C ASP A 110 0.07 -11.38 -7.83
N ARG A 111 1.15 -10.63 -8.07
CA ARG A 111 2.30 -10.57 -7.16
C ARG A 111 1.96 -9.95 -5.80
N LEU A 112 1.12 -8.91 -5.79
CA LEU A 112 0.60 -8.33 -4.56
C LEU A 112 -0.22 -9.36 -3.78
N ALA A 113 -1.06 -10.13 -4.47
CA ALA A 113 -1.85 -11.20 -3.86
C ALA A 113 -0.97 -12.30 -3.25
N GLU A 114 0.18 -12.63 -3.85
CA GLU A 114 1.17 -13.56 -3.28
C GLU A 114 1.71 -13.05 -1.94
N VAL A 115 2.20 -11.80 -1.90
CA VAL A 115 2.73 -11.18 -0.67
C VAL A 115 1.64 -11.04 0.39
N ARG A 116 0.40 -10.79 -0.03
CA ARG A 116 -0.74 -10.71 0.87
C ARG A 116 -1.07 -12.05 1.51
N ARG A 117 -1.01 -13.15 0.75
CA ARG A 117 -1.14 -14.51 1.31
C ARG A 117 -0.05 -14.81 2.31
N GLU A 118 1.21 -14.45 2.04
CA GLU A 118 2.31 -14.58 3.01
C GLU A 118 2.03 -13.78 4.29
N THR A 119 1.55 -12.55 4.14
CA THR A 119 1.21 -11.66 5.25
C THR A 119 0.11 -12.25 6.12
N LEU A 120 -1.00 -12.69 5.52
CA LEU A 120 -2.13 -13.30 6.23
C LEU A 120 -1.69 -14.59 6.93
N ALA A 121 -0.91 -15.44 6.27
CA ALA A 121 -0.39 -16.66 6.87
C ALA A 121 0.52 -16.38 8.08
N LEU A 122 1.33 -15.32 8.02
CA LEU A 122 2.21 -14.90 9.11
C LEU A 122 1.42 -14.49 10.36
N VAL A 123 0.34 -13.70 10.18
CA VAL A 123 -0.30 -13.01 11.31
C VAL A 123 -1.59 -13.67 11.81
N ARG A 124 -2.19 -14.60 11.05
CA ARG A 124 -3.50 -15.21 11.36
C ARG A 124 -3.55 -15.99 12.67
N SER A 125 -2.42 -16.56 13.13
CA SER A 125 -2.36 -17.40 14.35
C SER A 125 -1.57 -16.75 15.49
N ILE A 126 -1.38 -15.44 15.45
CA ILE A 126 -0.62 -14.70 16.47
C ILE A 126 -1.51 -14.43 17.69
N PRO A 127 -1.01 -14.67 18.93
CA PRO A 127 -1.76 -14.40 20.14
C PRO A 127 -2.12 -12.92 20.27
N ALA A 128 -3.27 -12.61 20.88
CA ALA A 128 -3.82 -11.26 20.96
C ALA A 128 -2.82 -10.26 21.58
N GLU A 129 -2.01 -10.69 22.55
CA GLU A 129 -1.03 -9.85 23.23
C GLU A 129 0.09 -9.37 22.30
N ALA A 130 0.50 -10.20 21.33
CA ALA A 130 1.54 -9.84 20.37
C ALA A 130 1.07 -8.75 19.39
N TRP A 131 -0.24 -8.61 19.17
CA TRP A 131 -0.79 -7.56 18.32
C TRP A 131 -0.65 -6.15 18.91
N SER A 132 -0.79 -6.03 20.24
CA SER A 132 -0.75 -4.75 20.96
C SER A 132 0.61 -4.42 21.57
N ARG A 133 1.55 -5.37 21.59
CA ARG A 133 2.89 -5.14 22.15
C ARG A 133 3.63 -4.04 21.37
N PRO A 134 4.07 -2.94 22.01
CA PRO A 134 4.91 -1.95 21.36
C PRO A 134 6.28 -2.51 20.99
N VAL A 135 6.74 -2.22 19.78
CA VAL A 135 8.06 -2.59 19.28
C VAL A 135 8.78 -1.33 18.80
N SER A 136 9.91 -1.02 19.41
CA SER A 136 10.79 0.07 18.98
C SER A 136 11.67 -0.38 17.81
N GLY A 137 12.23 0.57 17.06
CA GLY A 137 13.15 0.26 15.95
C GLY A 137 12.47 -0.16 14.65
N THR A 138 11.14 -0.08 14.57
CA THR A 138 10.47 -0.15 13.26
C THR A 138 10.84 1.09 12.44
N ILE A 139 10.69 1.02 11.11
CA ILE A 139 10.93 2.21 10.25
C ILE A 139 9.98 3.38 10.56
N TRP A 140 8.90 3.13 11.32
CA TRP A 140 7.93 4.14 11.77
C TRP A 140 8.07 4.49 13.25
N GLY A 141 9.23 4.18 13.87
CA GLY A 141 9.50 4.39 15.28
C GLY A 141 8.94 3.25 16.14
N THR A 142 8.36 3.58 17.30
CA THR A 142 7.73 2.59 18.17
C THR A 142 6.29 2.31 17.71
N ARG A 143 6.04 1.11 17.18
CA ARG A 143 4.72 0.69 16.66
C ARG A 143 4.36 -0.71 17.10
N THR A 144 3.06 -1.00 17.08
CA THR A 144 2.50 -2.33 17.33
C THR A 144 2.28 -3.06 16.00
N LEU A 145 2.15 -4.39 16.03
CA LEU A 145 1.79 -5.16 14.84
C LEU A 145 0.43 -4.71 14.27
N ALA A 146 -0.55 -4.42 15.14
CA ALA A 146 -1.86 -3.91 14.75
C ALA A 146 -1.75 -2.61 13.94
N TRP A 147 -0.86 -1.71 14.36
CA TRP A 147 -0.62 -0.46 13.65
C TRP A 147 -0.02 -0.70 12.26
N ILE A 148 0.96 -1.61 12.14
CA ILE A 148 1.63 -1.91 10.86
C ILE A 148 0.63 -2.51 9.85
N VAL A 149 -0.21 -3.45 10.29
CA VAL A 149 -1.25 -4.05 9.44
C VAL A 149 -2.30 -3.01 9.06
N THR A 150 -2.72 -2.16 9.99
CA THR A 150 -3.66 -1.05 9.72
C THR A 150 -3.08 -0.05 8.71
N LYS A 151 -1.79 0.31 8.81
CA LYS A 151 -1.12 1.17 7.83
C LYS A 151 -1.09 0.52 6.44
N THR A 152 -0.87 -0.78 6.37
CA THR A 152 -0.88 -1.54 5.10
C THR A 152 -2.26 -1.50 4.44
N LEU A 153 -3.32 -1.69 5.23
CA LEU A 153 -4.71 -1.54 4.79
C LEU A 153 -4.99 -0.12 4.29
N GLN A 154 -4.66 0.90 5.09
CA GLN A 154 -4.86 2.31 4.72
C GLN A 154 -4.11 2.67 3.43
N HIS A 155 -2.87 2.22 3.28
CA HIS A 155 -2.04 2.48 2.10
C HIS A 155 -2.66 1.90 0.83
N THR A 156 -3.28 0.72 0.94
CA THR A 156 -4.04 0.12 -0.18
C THR A 156 -5.20 1.02 -0.58
N TYR A 157 -6.00 1.52 0.37
CA TYR A 157 -7.14 2.39 0.07
C TYR A 157 -6.74 3.75 -0.52
N GLU A 158 -5.65 4.33 -0.05
CA GLU A 158 -5.10 5.58 -0.58
C GLU A 158 -4.78 5.44 -2.08
N HIS A 159 -4.02 4.40 -2.44
CA HIS A 159 -3.66 4.15 -3.84
C HIS A 159 -4.83 3.67 -4.71
N MET A 160 -5.76 2.89 -4.14
CA MET A 160 -7.01 2.54 -4.82
C MET A 160 -7.83 3.78 -5.16
N THR A 161 -7.86 4.78 -4.26
CA THR A 161 -8.53 6.06 -4.52
C THR A 161 -7.90 6.78 -5.71
N THR A 162 -6.56 6.82 -5.80
CA THR A 162 -5.86 7.38 -6.96
C THR A 162 -6.20 6.63 -8.25
N ILE A 163 -6.25 5.29 -8.24
CA ILE A 163 -6.64 4.50 -9.41
C ILE A 163 -8.06 4.85 -9.87
N LEU A 164 -9.01 4.99 -8.94
CA LEU A 164 -10.38 5.38 -9.27
C LEU A 164 -10.47 6.82 -9.77
N GLN A 165 -9.66 7.73 -9.24
CA GLN A 165 -9.57 9.09 -9.75
C GLN A 165 -9.06 9.10 -11.20
N ILE A 166 -8.05 8.29 -11.52
CA ILE A 166 -7.57 8.09 -12.89
C ILE A 166 -8.68 7.54 -13.80
N ALA A 167 -9.47 6.57 -13.32
CA ALA A 167 -10.57 6.01 -14.09
C ALA A 167 -11.67 7.04 -14.40
N LEU A 168 -12.10 7.79 -13.37
CA LEU A 168 -13.29 8.64 -13.43
C LEU A 168 -13.02 10.06 -13.96
N PHE A 169 -11.86 10.64 -13.65
CA PHE A 169 -11.62 12.07 -13.81
C PHE A 169 -10.58 12.42 -14.87
N TRP A 170 -10.10 11.45 -15.66
CA TRP A 170 -9.05 11.67 -16.66
C TRP A 170 -9.34 12.83 -17.60
N GLU A 171 -10.48 12.80 -18.29
CA GLU A 171 -10.83 13.83 -19.30
C GLU A 171 -11.08 15.19 -18.65
N MET A 172 -11.70 15.19 -17.47
CA MET A 172 -11.91 16.41 -16.70
C MET A 172 -10.56 17.03 -16.31
N ALA A 173 -9.64 16.25 -15.76
CA ALA A 173 -8.33 16.72 -15.36
C ALA A 173 -7.51 17.22 -16.56
N ALA A 174 -7.54 16.50 -17.68
CA ALA A 174 -6.86 16.90 -18.92
C ALA A 174 -7.41 18.22 -19.49
N ALA A 175 -8.72 18.47 -19.37
CA ALA A 175 -9.35 19.70 -19.85
C ALA A 175 -9.03 20.94 -19.00
N PHE A 176 -8.75 20.76 -17.71
CA PHE A 176 -8.41 21.84 -16.78
C PHE A 176 -6.90 22.11 -16.65
N GLU A 177 -6.05 21.37 -17.36
CA GLU A 177 -4.64 21.73 -17.46
C GLU A 177 -4.50 23.08 -18.18
N PRO A 178 -3.87 24.10 -17.55
CA PRO A 178 -3.59 25.33 -18.25
C PRO A 178 -2.68 25.01 -19.42
N ARG A 179 -3.15 25.25 -20.64
CA ARG A 179 -2.30 25.34 -21.82
C ARG A 179 -1.42 26.58 -21.64
N TRP A 180 -0.30 26.43 -20.93
CA TRP A 180 0.75 27.44 -20.95
C TRP A 180 1.41 27.38 -22.32
N GLU A 181 0.76 27.97 -23.31
CA GLU A 181 1.40 28.33 -24.58
C GLU A 181 2.34 29.50 -24.26
N PHE A 182 3.61 29.18 -24.09
CA PHE A 182 4.66 30.20 -24.14
C PHE A 182 4.85 30.55 -25.62
N GLU A 183 4.25 31.66 -26.05
CA GLU A 183 4.61 32.37 -27.29
C GLU A 183 6.01 32.97 -27.20
#